data_AF-A0A6M3J0W4-F1
#
_entry.id   AF-A0A6M3J0W4-F1
#
_cell.length_a   1.000
_cell.length_b   1.000
_cell.length_c   1.000
_cell.angle_alpha   90.00
_cell.angle_beta   90.00
_cell.angle_gamma   90.00
#
_symmetry.space_group_name_H-M   'P 1'
#
loop_
_entity.id
_entity.type
_entity.pdbx_description
1 polymer ?
#
loop_
_entity_poly.entity_id
_entity_poly.type
_entity_poly.pdbx_seq_one_letter_code
_entity_poly.pdbx_strand_id
1 'polypeptide(L)'
;MPEFIQHNLQGLIINKWYSVDAFVVNGLENIIQVDRATFNALTKYHIVDSGQVRLMTQVEKDQLDAWEAQKAEQAETDRMNALDDLIESSQLSGLTLARADTAIDNIGDLADAKVFLKKLCRFIIKFISRQ
;
A
#
# COMPACT_ATOMS: atom_id res chain seq x y z
N MET A 1 -2.81 18.13 -5.14
CA MET A 1 -1.94 19.33 -5.20
C MET A 1 -0.67 18.96 -5.94
N PRO A 2 -0.23 19.76 -6.91
CA PRO A 2 1.01 19.50 -7.65
C PRO A 2 2.24 19.67 -6.75
N GLU A 3 3.28 18.88 -7.00
CA GLU A 3 4.58 18.98 -6.32
C GLU A 3 5.63 19.44 -7.33
N PHE A 4 6.68 20.14 -6.86
CA PHE A 4 7.69 20.69 -7.76
C PHE A 4 9.11 20.35 -7.33
N ILE A 5 9.94 20.06 -8.32
CA ILE A 5 11.36 19.76 -8.16
C ILE A 5 12.14 20.84 -8.91
N GLN A 6 13.07 21.48 -8.21
CA GLN A 6 14.05 22.35 -8.85
C GLN A 6 15.37 21.60 -9.00
N HIS A 7 15.97 21.66 -10.19
CA HIS A 7 17.23 20.98 -10.49
C HIS A 7 18.29 21.94 -11.05
N ASN A 8 19.56 21.57 -10.96
CA ASN A 8 20.63 22.30 -11.65
C ASN A 8 20.77 21.83 -13.11
N LEU A 9 21.73 22.43 -13.84
CA LEU A 9 22.00 22.12 -15.24
C LEU A 9 22.52 20.68 -15.46
N GLN A 10 23.01 20.03 -14.41
CA GLN A 10 23.45 18.63 -14.40
C GLN A 10 22.34 17.66 -13.99
N GLY A 11 21.12 18.15 -13.74
CA GLY A 11 19.98 17.32 -13.34
C GLY A 11 19.95 16.92 -11.85
N LEU A 12 20.80 17.51 -11.01
CA LEU A 12 20.76 17.27 -9.56
C LEU A 12 19.65 18.10 -8.92
N ILE A 13 18.88 17.48 -8.02
CA ILE A 13 17.82 18.15 -7.27
C ILE A 13 18.44 19.12 -6.26
N ILE A 14 18.07 20.39 -6.35
CA ILE A 14 18.55 21.45 -5.45
C ILE A 14 17.45 21.92 -4.48
N ASN A 15 16.18 21.83 -4.88
CA ASN A 15 15.07 22.18 -4.01
C ASN A 15 13.82 21.35 -4.29
N LYS A 16 12.98 21.21 -3.26
CA LYS A 16 11.72 20.47 -3.29
C LYS A 16 10.60 21.33 -2.73
N TRP A 17 9.54 21.51 -3.49
CA TRP A 17 8.40 22.34 -3.09
C TRP A 17 7.16 21.48 -2.91
N TYR A 18 6.59 21.53 -1.71
CA TYR A 18 5.48 20.70 -1.30
C TYR A 18 4.17 21.47 -1.31
N SER A 19 3.20 21.04 -2.13
CA SER A 19 1.82 21.56 -2.11
C SER A 19 1.76 23.10 -2.26
N VAL A 20 2.63 23.65 -3.11
CA VAL A 20 2.75 25.09 -3.34
C VAL A 20 1.91 25.50 -4.55
N ASP A 21 1.38 26.72 -4.54
CA ASP A 21 0.75 27.31 -5.72
C ASP A 21 1.77 27.46 -6.86
N ALA A 22 1.40 27.06 -8.08
CA ALA A 22 2.24 27.20 -9.26
C ALA A 22 2.72 28.64 -9.45
N PHE A 23 1.91 29.65 -9.10
CA PHE A 23 2.28 31.06 -9.22
C PHE A 23 3.55 31.43 -8.42
N VAL A 24 3.76 30.78 -7.27
CA VAL A 24 4.92 31.04 -6.40
C VAL A 24 6.22 30.53 -7.03
N VAL A 25 6.13 29.47 -7.84
CA VAL A 25 7.30 28.72 -8.30
C VAL A 25 7.56 28.85 -9.80
N ASN A 26 6.60 29.37 -10.57
CA ASN A 26 6.72 29.60 -12.02
C ASN A 26 7.84 30.57 -12.42
N GLY A 27 8.33 31.40 -11.49
CA GLY A 27 9.46 32.30 -11.72
C GLY A 27 10.84 31.67 -11.49
N LEU A 28 10.90 30.39 -11.06
CA LEU A 28 12.15 29.71 -10.73
C LEU A 28 12.70 28.99 -11.97
N GLU A 29 13.99 29.11 -12.19
CA GLU A 29 14.67 28.37 -13.26
C GLU A 29 14.71 26.87 -12.95
N ASN A 30 14.63 26.05 -14.01
CA ASN A 30 14.83 24.60 -13.95
C ASN A 30 13.88 23.90 -12.97
N ILE A 31 12.62 24.33 -12.96
CA ILE A 31 11.56 23.74 -12.16
C ILE A 31 10.68 22.81 -13.00
N ILE A 32 10.36 21.65 -12.44
CA ILE A 32 9.47 20.67 -13.04
C ILE A 32 8.31 20.41 -12.09
N GLN A 33 7.10 20.57 -12.61
CA GLN A 33 5.89 20.11 -11.94
C GLN A 33 5.73 18.60 -12.18
N VAL A 34 5.53 17.85 -11.11
CA VAL A 34 5.31 16.40 -11.16
C VAL A 34 4.09 16.03 -10.32
N ASP A 35 3.47 14.91 -10.66
CA ASP A 35 2.46 14.30 -9.79
C ASP A 35 3.12 13.77 -8.51
N ARG A 36 2.33 13.58 -7.45
CA ARG A 36 2.84 13.18 -6.13
C ARG A 36 3.53 11.81 -6.15
N ALA A 37 3.09 10.86 -6.97
CA ALA A 37 3.71 9.54 -7.03
C ALA A 37 5.11 9.64 -7.66
N THR A 38 5.22 10.33 -8.79
CA THR A 38 6.51 10.63 -9.43
C THR A 38 7.42 11.44 -8.53
N PHE A 39 6.89 12.46 -7.84
CA PHE A 39 7.66 13.25 -6.89
C PHE A 39 8.27 12.40 -5.79
N ASN A 40 7.47 11.54 -5.14
CA ASN A 40 7.94 10.68 -4.05
C ASN A 40 9.02 9.71 -4.56
N ALA A 41 8.86 9.14 -5.75
CA ALA A 41 9.84 8.24 -6.34
C ALA A 41 11.18 8.95 -6.63
N LEU A 42 11.14 10.12 -7.27
CA LEU A 42 12.35 10.88 -7.61
C LEU A 42 13.06 11.43 -6.37
N THR A 43 12.31 11.70 -5.32
CA THR A 43 12.82 12.39 -4.12
C THR A 43 13.01 11.49 -2.91
N LYS A 44 12.77 10.17 -3.03
CA LYS A 44 12.83 9.16 -1.95
C LYS A 44 14.10 9.28 -1.10
N TYR A 45 15.26 9.33 -1.74
CA TYR A 45 16.56 9.37 -1.06
C TYR A 45 17.15 10.76 -0.88
N HIS A 46 16.31 11.79 -0.99
CA HIS A 46 16.72 13.17 -0.80
C HIS A 46 16.07 13.69 0.49
N ILE A 47 16.84 14.39 1.32
CA ILE A 47 16.35 15.03 2.54
C ILE A 47 16.61 16.53 2.47
N VAL A 48 15.87 17.31 3.25
CA VAL A 48 16.14 18.73 3.44
C VAL A 48 16.87 18.87 4.77
N ASP A 49 18.13 19.29 4.72
CA ASP A 49 18.97 19.54 5.89
C ASP A 49 19.38 21.01 5.88
N SER A 50 19.04 21.74 6.93
CA SER A 50 19.36 23.17 7.07
C SER A 50 18.91 24.04 5.88
N GLY A 51 17.78 23.69 5.26
CA GLY A 51 17.20 24.40 4.11
C GLY A 51 17.80 24.03 2.76
N GLN A 52 18.72 23.07 2.70
CA GLN A 52 19.33 22.57 1.46
C GLN A 52 18.93 21.13 1.21
N VAL A 53 18.71 20.77 -0.06
CA VAL A 53 18.48 19.37 -0.43
C VAL A 53 19.81 18.62 -0.46
N ARG A 54 19.89 17.54 0.31
CA ARG A 54 21.02 16.61 0.36
C ARG A 54 20.57 15.20 0.00
N LEU A 55 21.45 14.42 -0.62
CA LEU A 55 21.28 12.98 -0.76
C LEU A 55 21.52 12.27 0.57
N MET A 56 20.60 11.38 0.96
CA MET A 56 20.78 10.48 2.09
C MET A 56 22.12 9.72 1.99
N THR A 57 22.78 9.56 3.12
CA THR A 57 23.93 8.66 3.29
C THR A 57 23.47 7.21 3.14
N GLN A 58 24.41 6.28 2.94
CA GLN A 58 24.05 4.87 2.81
C GLN A 58 23.32 4.34 4.06
N VAL A 59 23.77 4.74 5.25
CA VAL A 59 23.13 4.34 6.51
C VAL A 59 21.69 4.85 6.62
N GLU A 60 21.42 6.10 6.21
CA GLU A 60 20.08 6.68 6.19
C GLU A 60 19.15 5.95 5.18
N LYS A 61 19.70 5.53 4.03
CA LYS A 61 18.96 4.74 3.04
C LYS A 61 18.59 3.37 3.60
N ASP A 62 19.56 2.67 4.19
CA ASP A 62 19.35 1.33 4.74
C ASP A 62 18.31 1.37 5.87
N GLN A 63 18.33 2.41 6.71
CA GLN A 63 17.32 2.63 7.74
C GLN A 63 15.92 2.89 7.17
N LEU A 64 15.82 3.72 6.12
CA LEU A 64 14.55 3.99 5.45
C LEU A 64 13.97 2.72 4.82
N ASP A 65 14.80 1.97 4.07
CA ASP A 65 14.36 0.76 3.38
C ASP A 65 13.96 -0.33 4.39
N ALA A 66 14.67 -0.46 5.52
CA ALA A 66 14.27 -1.35 6.61
C ALA A 66 12.93 -0.96 7.25
N TRP A 67 12.70 0.34 7.47
CA TRP A 67 11.42 0.83 8.01
C TRP A 67 10.25 0.60 7.03
N GLU A 68 10.46 0.82 5.73
CA GLU A 68 9.45 0.55 4.70
C GLU A 68 9.10 -0.94 4.64
N ALA A 69 10.09 -1.82 4.73
CA ALA A 69 9.89 -3.26 4.77
C ALA A 69 9.07 -3.69 6.00
N GLN A 70 9.41 -3.17 7.18
CA GLN A 70 8.67 -3.46 8.42
C GLN A 70 7.21 -2.96 8.35
N LYS A 71 7.00 -1.78 7.79
CA LYS A 71 5.65 -1.23 7.56
C LYS A 71 4.80 -2.10 6.64
N ALA A 72 5.41 -2.64 5.58
CA ALA A 72 4.71 -3.54 4.66
C ALA A 72 4.32 -4.86 5.35
N GLU A 73 5.20 -5.43 6.17
CA GLU A 73 4.92 -6.64 6.96
C GLU A 73 3.81 -6.42 7.99
N GLN A 74 3.83 -5.27 8.68
CA GLN A 74 2.78 -4.93 9.65
C GLN A 74 1.42 -4.74 8.96
N ALA A 75 1.38 -4.08 7.80
CA ALA A 75 0.14 -3.90 7.05
C ALA A 75 -0.46 -5.24 6.58
N GLU A 76 0.38 -6.21 6.19
CA GLU A 76 -0.10 -7.56 5.85
C GLU A 76 -0.60 -8.30 7.10
N THR A 77 0.09 -8.16 8.23
CA THR A 77 -0.35 -8.73 9.52
C THR A 77 -1.71 -8.16 9.93
N ASP A 78 -1.90 -6.85 9.83
CA ASP A 78 -3.18 -6.19 10.13
C ASP A 78 -4.29 -6.66 9.19
N ARG A 79 -3.97 -6.87 7.90
CA ARG A 79 -4.91 -7.43 6.92
C ARG A 79 -5.34 -8.85 7.28
N MET A 80 -4.39 -9.68 7.73
CA MET A 80 -4.66 -11.05 8.17
C MET A 80 -5.50 -11.08 9.45
N ASN A 81 -5.18 -10.25 10.45
CA ASN A 81 -5.98 -10.12 11.67
C ASN A 81 -7.42 -9.68 11.37
N ALA A 82 -7.61 -8.70 10.49
CA ALA A 82 -8.94 -8.26 10.07
C ALA A 82 -9.71 -9.36 9.29
N LEU A 83 -9.01 -10.23 8.55
CA LEU A 83 -9.61 -11.40 7.92
C LEU A 83 -10.05 -12.42 8.96
N ASP A 84 -9.25 -12.68 9.99
CA ASP A 84 -9.56 -13.61 11.08
C ASP A 84 -10.79 -13.16 11.88
N ASP A 85 -10.90 -11.87 12.22
CA ASP A 85 -12.09 -11.30 12.88
C ASP A 85 -13.38 -11.47 12.05
N LEU A 86 -13.26 -11.29 10.72
CA LEU A 86 -14.37 -11.51 9.77
C LEU A 86 -14.74 -13.00 9.63
N ILE A 87 -13.81 -13.92 9.89
CA ILE A 87 -14.05 -15.36 9.91
C ILE A 87 -14.77 -15.74 11.20
N GLU A 88 -14.29 -15.30 12.37
CA GLU A 88 -14.88 -15.63 13.68
C GLU A 88 -16.33 -15.16 13.82
N SER A 89 -16.64 -13.95 13.34
CA SER A 89 -17.97 -13.35 13.40
C SER A 89 -19.00 -14.00 12.46
N SER A 90 -18.57 -14.86 11.53
CA SER A 90 -19.48 -15.50 10.59
C SER A 90 -20.16 -16.75 11.18
N GLN A 91 -21.49 -16.70 11.33
CA GLN A 91 -22.28 -17.83 11.81
C GLN A 91 -22.28 -18.97 10.79
N LEU A 92 -21.79 -20.14 11.23
CA LEU A 92 -21.41 -21.30 10.42
C LEU A 92 -22.44 -22.43 10.42
N SER A 93 -23.66 -22.17 10.89
CA SER A 93 -24.66 -23.19 11.25
C SER A 93 -25.39 -23.88 10.07
N GLY A 94 -24.90 -23.80 8.83
CA GLY A 94 -25.71 -24.15 7.65
C GLY A 94 -25.18 -25.23 6.68
N LEU A 95 -23.89 -25.56 6.69
CA LEU A 95 -23.27 -26.37 5.62
C LEU A 95 -23.09 -27.84 6.05
N THR A 96 -24.08 -28.67 5.72
CA THR A 96 -23.89 -30.13 5.61
C THR A 96 -23.19 -30.44 4.28
N LEU A 97 -22.47 -31.57 4.17
CA LEU A 97 -21.76 -31.95 2.93
C LEU A 97 -22.66 -31.88 1.68
N ALA A 98 -23.90 -32.40 1.78
CA ALA A 98 -24.88 -32.37 0.69
C ALA A 98 -25.31 -30.94 0.28
N ARG A 99 -25.32 -29.99 1.23
CA ARG A 99 -25.60 -28.58 0.94
C ARG A 99 -24.39 -27.86 0.34
N ALA A 100 -23.17 -28.30 0.66
CA ALA A 100 -21.97 -27.78 0.04
C ALA A 100 -21.90 -28.18 -1.44
N ASP A 101 -22.18 -29.45 -1.76
CA ASP A 101 -22.23 -29.93 -3.15
C ASP A 101 -23.32 -29.21 -3.95
N THR A 102 -24.53 -29.09 -3.38
CA THR A 102 -25.62 -28.32 -4.02
C THR A 102 -25.25 -26.84 -4.20
N ALA A 103 -24.48 -26.25 -3.28
CA ALA A 103 -24.05 -24.86 -3.41
C ALA A 103 -22.96 -24.69 -4.48
N ILE A 104 -22.11 -25.70 -4.70
CA ILE A 104 -21.11 -25.73 -5.79
C ILE A 104 -21.81 -25.86 -7.14
N ASP A 105 -22.77 -26.78 -7.25
CA ASP A 105 -23.51 -27.03 -8.50
C ASP A 105 -24.35 -25.83 -8.95
N ASN A 106 -24.73 -24.95 -8.01
CA ASN A 106 -25.50 -23.74 -8.27
C ASN A 106 -24.64 -22.48 -8.49
N ILE A 107 -23.31 -22.60 -8.60
CA ILE A 107 -22.43 -21.46 -8.94
C ILE A 107 -22.65 -21.10 -10.41
N GLY A 108 -23.40 -20.02 -10.65
CA GLY A 108 -23.69 -19.52 -12.00
C GLY A 108 -22.62 -18.58 -12.56
N ASP A 109 -21.84 -17.92 -11.70
CA ASP A 109 -20.84 -16.93 -12.11
C ASP A 109 -19.63 -16.82 -11.17
N LEU A 110 -18.67 -15.96 -11.57
CA LEU A 110 -17.42 -15.75 -10.84
C LEU A 110 -17.62 -15.03 -9.49
N ALA A 111 -18.68 -14.24 -9.35
CA ALA A 111 -18.97 -13.53 -8.10
C ALA A 111 -19.50 -14.51 -7.05
N ASP A 112 -20.38 -15.42 -7.45
CA ASP A 112 -20.89 -16.51 -6.63
C ASP A 112 -19.79 -17.48 -6.22
N ALA A 113 -18.91 -17.85 -7.16
CA ALA A 113 -17.73 -18.68 -6.87
C ALA A 113 -16.85 -18.06 -5.79
N LYS A 114 -16.62 -16.75 -5.85
CA LYS A 114 -15.83 -16.02 -4.85
C LYS A 114 -16.50 -16.03 -3.47
N VAL A 115 -17.82 -15.89 -3.41
CA VAL A 115 -18.58 -15.95 -2.15
C VAL A 115 -18.55 -17.35 -1.55
N PHE A 116 -18.69 -18.38 -2.38
CA PHE A 116 -18.58 -19.77 -1.97
C PHE A 116 -17.18 -20.08 -1.42
N LEU A 117 -16.12 -19.72 -2.15
CA LEU A 117 -14.73 -19.95 -1.73
C LEU A 117 -14.44 -19.28 -0.37
N LYS A 118 -14.91 -18.04 -0.18
CA LYS A 118 -14.80 -17.33 1.10
C LYS A 118 -15.47 -18.10 2.25
N LYS A 119 -16.67 -18.65 2.02
CA LYS A 119 -17.40 -19.45 3.03
C LYS A 119 -16.69 -20.78 3.31
N LEU A 120 -16.11 -21.42 2.30
CA LEU A 120 -15.37 -22.67 2.44
C LEU A 120 -14.06 -22.46 3.22
N CYS A 121 -13.26 -21.44 2.87
CA CYS A 121 -12.05 -21.11 3.61
C CYS A 121 -12.35 -20.80 5.08
N ARG A 122 -13.42 -20.04 5.36
CA ARG A 122 -13.92 -19.79 6.73
C ARG A 122 -14.22 -21.09 7.50
N PHE A 123 -14.84 -22.06 6.84
CA PHE A 123 -15.12 -23.37 7.43
C PHE A 123 -13.85 -24.13 7.79
N ILE A 124 -12.91 -24.25 6.85
CA ILE A 124 -11.66 -25.02 7.05
C ILE A 124 -10.83 -24.41 8.18
N ILE A 125 -10.67 -23.09 8.20
CA ILE A 125 -9.91 -22.39 9.23
C ILE A 125 -10.52 -22.63 10.61
N LYS A 126 -11.84 -22.47 10.77
CA LYS A 126 -12.53 -22.72 12.05
C LYS A 126 -12.49 -24.20 12.48
N PHE A 127 -12.46 -25.12 11.53
CA PHE A 127 -12.39 -26.54 11.82
C PHE A 127 -11.00 -26.93 12.34
N ILE A 128 -9.94 -26.39 11.73
CA ILE A 128 -8.55 -26.61 12.14
C ILE A 128 -8.29 -25.96 13.51
N SER A 129 -8.76 -24.73 13.74
CA SER A 129 -8.50 -24.01 14.99
C SER A 129 -9.25 -24.54 16.23
N ARG A 130 -10.14 -25.53 16.06
CA ARG A 130 -10.87 -26.21 17.15
C ARG A 130 -10.25 -27.55 17.55
N GLN A 131 -9.20 -28.01 16.89
CA GLN A 131 -8.39 -29.18 17.27
C GLN A 131 -7.16 -28.73 18.07
#